data_AF-A0A2I4H0L4-F1
#
_entry.id   AF-A0A2I4H0L4-F1
#
_cell.length_a   1.000
_cell.length_b   1.000
_cell.length_c   1.000
_cell.angle_alpha   90.00
_cell.angle_beta   90.00
_cell.angle_gamma   90.00
#
_symmetry.space_group_name_H-M   'P 1'
#
loop_
_entity.id
_entity.type
_entity.pdbx_description
1 polymer ?
#
loop_
_entity_poly.entity_id
_entity_poly.type
_entity_poly.pdbx_seq_one_letter_code
_entity_poly.pdbx_strand_id
1 'polypeptide(L)'
;MMERKTVLMCGVVGFLGLLSAATGFGAEATRIKGSQVQSPSPSECIYPQSPAMALGLTAALALMIAQIIINVSTGCICCQKSPHPSDSNWRVALVCFVFSWFAFVIAFLLLLTGAALNNRHSEVMYFGNYYCYVVKPGVFAGGSLLSLASVILGIIYYLTLTSAKNGNNPWGNSSVPNQGGIAMGQPQFPPQSTQEPVFVHEDTYIRRQFT
;
A
#
# COMPACT_ATOMS: atom_id res chain seq x y z
N MET A 1 4.08 9.21 -21.70
CA MET A 1 3.76 10.42 -20.89
C MET A 1 3.06 9.94 -19.62
N MET A 2 3.55 10.28 -18.42
CA MET A 2 2.86 9.87 -17.18
C MET A 2 1.54 10.63 -17.04
N GLU A 3 0.49 9.95 -16.58
CA GLU A 3 -0.79 10.59 -16.32
C GLU A 3 -0.63 11.67 -15.24
N ARG A 4 -1.31 12.80 -15.39
CA ARG A 4 -1.28 13.90 -14.41
C ARG A 4 -1.62 13.43 -12.99
N LYS A 5 -2.52 12.45 -12.86
CA LYS A 5 -2.92 11.85 -11.59
C LYS A 5 -1.77 11.11 -10.92
N THR A 6 -1.00 10.34 -11.68
CA THR A 6 0.20 9.62 -11.21
C THR A 6 1.26 10.60 -10.69
N VAL A 7 1.53 11.67 -11.44
CA VAL A 7 2.49 12.70 -11.02
C VAL A 7 2.06 13.38 -9.73
N LEU A 8 0.78 13.75 -9.61
CA LEU A 8 0.24 14.35 -8.39
C LEU A 8 0.33 13.41 -7.19
N MET A 9 -0.01 12.13 -7.37
CA MET A 9 0.08 11.13 -6.29
C MET A 9 1.53 10.94 -5.81
N CYS A 10 2.47 10.70 -6.73
CA CYS A 10 3.88 10.58 -6.38
C CYS A 10 4.43 11.84 -5.71
N GLY A 11 4.01 13.03 -6.17
CA GLY A 11 4.40 14.31 -5.58
C GLY A 11 3.91 14.47 -4.14
N VAL A 12 2.62 14.24 -3.88
CA VAL A 12 2.03 14.36 -2.54
C VAL A 12 2.62 13.31 -1.59
N VAL A 13 2.67 12.05 -2.00
CA VAL A 13 3.21 10.94 -1.19
C VAL A 13 4.70 11.13 -0.92
N GLY A 14 5.47 11.56 -1.93
CA GLY A 14 6.89 11.87 -1.77
C GLY A 14 7.14 13.04 -0.82
N PHE A 15 6.32 14.10 -0.91
CA PHE A 15 6.38 15.22 0.03
C PHE A 15 6.08 14.79 1.46
N LEU A 16 5.03 14.00 1.68
CA LEU A 16 4.68 13.47 3.01
C LEU A 16 5.78 12.56 3.57
N GLY A 17 6.40 11.72 2.73
CA GLY A 17 7.55 10.90 3.12
C GLY A 17 8.77 11.73 3.52
N LEU A 18 9.08 12.78 2.75
CA LEU A 18 10.16 13.71 3.08
C LEU A 18 9.87 14.48 4.36
N LEU A 19 8.62 14.94 4.55
CA LEU A 19 8.17 15.60 5.77
C LEU A 19 8.31 14.68 6.98
N SER A 20 7.88 13.41 6.85
CA SER A 20 8.05 12.38 7.88
C SER A 20 9.51 12.20 8.26
N ALA A 21 10.39 12.03 7.27
CA ALA A 21 11.81 11.84 7.53
C ALA A 21 12.47 13.07 8.14
N ALA A 22 12.16 14.28 7.65
CA ALA A 22 12.72 15.52 8.16
C ALA A 22 12.31 15.79 9.60
N THR A 23 11.02 15.62 9.92
CA THR A 23 10.51 15.77 11.28
C THR A 23 11.01 14.65 12.20
N GLY A 24 11.17 13.42 11.70
CA GLY A 24 11.77 12.32 12.46
C GLY A 24 13.27 12.53 12.76
N PHE A 25 14.07 13.00 11.82
CA PHE A 25 15.46 13.39 12.09
C PHE A 25 15.54 14.60 13.02
N GLY A 26 14.63 15.56 12.88
CA GLY A 26 14.49 16.67 13.83
C GLY A 26 14.16 16.19 15.24
N ALA A 27 13.28 15.19 15.37
CA ALA A 27 12.97 14.56 16.65
C ALA A 27 14.19 13.84 17.24
N GLU A 28 14.98 13.14 16.43
CA GLU A 28 16.23 12.52 16.87
C GLU A 28 17.23 13.57 17.41
N ALA A 29 17.36 14.71 16.72
CA ALA A 29 18.29 15.78 17.08
C ALA A 29 17.87 16.52 18.36
N THR A 30 16.55 16.61 18.60
CA THR A 30 15.95 17.34 19.74
C THR A 30 15.49 16.43 20.88
N ARG A 31 15.76 15.12 20.78
CA ARG A 31 15.40 14.14 21.81
C ARG A 31 16.07 14.47 23.14
N ILE A 32 15.39 14.14 24.23
CA ILE A 32 15.96 14.25 25.56
C ILE A 32 17.15 13.29 25.68
N LYS A 33 18.29 13.77 26.16
CA LYS A 33 19.48 12.96 26.44
C LYS A 33 19.54 12.61 27.92
N GLY A 34 20.14 11.47 28.25
CA GLY A 34 20.31 11.03 29.64
C GLY A 34 21.05 12.04 30.53
N SER A 35 21.97 12.81 29.95
CA SER A 35 22.70 13.88 30.66
C SER A 35 21.83 15.10 31.02
N GLN A 36 20.62 15.22 30.48
CA GLN A 36 19.72 16.34 30.72
C GLN A 36 18.60 16.00 31.71
N VAL A 37 18.50 14.73 32.14
CA VAL A 37 17.53 14.28 33.13
C VAL A 37 18.05 14.62 34.51
N GLN A 38 17.27 15.36 35.29
CA GLN A 38 17.58 15.61 36.69
C GLN A 38 16.88 14.56 37.54
N SER A 39 17.64 13.95 38.45
CA SER A 39 17.15 12.96 39.41
C SER A 39 17.35 13.51 40.83
N PRO A 40 16.47 14.43 41.28
CA PRO A 40 16.61 15.09 42.58
C PRO A 40 16.34 14.13 43.75
N SER A 41 15.59 13.06 43.53
CA SER A 41 15.34 12.00 44.49
C SER A 41 15.40 10.64 43.79
N PRO A 42 15.62 9.53 44.54
CA PRO A 42 15.66 8.20 43.95
C PRO A 42 14.33 7.80 43.32
N SER A 43 13.21 8.50 43.58
CA SER A 43 11.89 8.19 43.06
C SER A 43 11.35 9.21 42.05
N GLU A 44 12.12 10.23 41.69
CA GLU A 44 11.62 11.35 40.88
C GLU A 44 12.58 11.65 39.72
N CYS A 45 12.01 11.80 38.52
CA CYS A 45 12.72 12.12 37.30
C CYS A 45 12.13 13.38 36.67
N ILE A 46 12.92 14.45 36.61
CA ILE A 46 12.53 15.70 35.96
C ILE A 46 13.11 15.70 34.54
N TYR A 47 12.21 15.74 33.56
CA TYR A 47 12.53 15.76 32.14
C TYR A 47 12.46 17.20 31.61
N PRO A 48 13.45 17.68 30.83
CA PRO A 48 13.36 18.97 30.18
C PRO A 48 12.30 18.95 29.08
N GLN A 49 11.68 20.10 28.83
CA GLN A 49 10.75 20.26 27.71
C GLN A 49 11.50 20.03 26.39
N SER A 50 11.01 19.09 25.58
CA SER A 50 11.61 18.74 24.29
C SER A 50 10.56 18.75 23.17
N PRO A 51 10.86 19.37 22.01
CA PRO A 51 9.97 19.36 20.85
C PRO A 51 9.95 17.99 20.13
N ALA A 52 10.79 17.03 20.52
CA ALA A 52 10.90 15.74 19.83
C ALA A 52 9.61 14.92 19.88
N MET A 53 8.78 15.08 20.91
CA MET A 53 7.45 14.47 20.94
C MET A 53 6.58 14.97 19.77
N ALA A 54 6.43 16.28 19.64
CA ALA A 54 5.58 16.88 18.62
C ALA A 54 6.11 16.55 17.21
N LEU A 55 7.43 16.63 17.03
CA LEU A 55 8.10 16.27 15.78
C LEU A 55 7.91 14.78 15.45
N GLY A 56 8.06 13.89 16.42
CA GLY A 56 7.86 12.45 16.25
C GLY A 56 6.40 12.07 15.92
N LEU A 57 5.42 12.70 16.58
CA LEU A 57 4.01 12.53 16.25
C LEU A 57 3.69 13.05 14.85
N THR A 58 4.24 14.21 14.48
CA THR A 58 4.07 14.78 13.14
C THR A 58 4.65 13.84 12.08
N ALA A 59 5.82 13.25 12.35
CA ALA A 59 6.43 12.26 11.47
C ALA A 59 5.53 11.03 11.28
N ALA A 60 5.05 10.46 12.38
CA ALA A 60 4.17 9.29 12.36
C ALA A 60 2.85 9.56 11.60
N LEU A 61 2.24 10.73 11.80
CA LEU A 61 1.03 11.15 11.10
C LEU A 61 1.26 11.35 9.61
N ALA A 62 2.34 12.04 9.22
CA ALA A 62 2.69 12.24 7.81
C ALA A 62 2.91 10.90 7.09
N LEU A 63 3.62 9.96 7.71
CA LEU A 63 3.83 8.61 7.19
C LEU A 63 2.52 7.82 7.06
N MET A 64 1.64 7.88 8.08
CA MET A 64 0.33 7.24 8.04
C MET A 64 -0.51 7.75 6.87
N ILE A 65 -0.56 9.08 6.67
CA ILE A 65 -1.30 9.69 5.56
C ILE A 65 -0.71 9.22 4.21
N ALA A 66 0.61 9.21 4.07
CA ALA A 66 1.27 8.71 2.86
C ALA A 66 0.86 7.26 2.54
N GLN A 67 0.88 6.39 3.55
CA GLN A 67 0.50 4.98 3.39
C GLN A 67 -0.98 4.82 3.02
N ILE A 68 -1.88 5.59 3.63
CA ILE A 68 -3.31 5.59 3.30
C ILE A 68 -3.52 5.99 1.83
N ILE A 69 -2.86 7.07 1.38
CA ILE A 69 -2.97 7.54 -0.01
C ILE A 69 -2.53 6.44 -0.98
N ILE A 70 -1.39 5.78 -0.72
CA ILE A 70 -0.90 4.67 -1.55
C ILE A 70 -1.98 3.57 -1.64
N ASN A 71 -2.45 3.06 -0.50
CA ASN A 71 -3.43 1.96 -0.47
C ASN A 71 -4.76 2.32 -1.17
N VAL A 72 -5.27 3.53 -0.95
CA VAL A 72 -6.53 4.00 -1.57
C VAL A 72 -6.34 4.17 -3.08
N SER A 73 -5.19 4.68 -3.51
CA SER A 73 -4.89 4.91 -4.94
C SER A 73 -4.67 3.63 -5.73
N THR A 74 -4.19 2.56 -5.09
CA THR A 74 -4.00 1.24 -5.73
C THR A 74 -5.29 0.41 -5.77
N GLY A 75 -6.24 0.69 -4.88
CA GLY A 75 -7.55 0.05 -4.81
C GLY A 75 -7.53 -1.35 -4.17
N CYS A 76 -8.71 -1.95 -4.01
CA CYS A 76 -8.84 -3.32 -3.51
C CYS A 76 -8.41 -4.32 -4.58
N ILE A 77 -7.53 -5.26 -4.21
CA ILE A 77 -7.12 -6.41 -5.04
C ILE A 77 -8.35 -7.17 -5.57
N CYS A 78 -9.43 -7.22 -4.79
CA CYS A 78 -10.68 -7.93 -5.10
C CYS A 78 -11.56 -7.27 -6.18
N CYS A 79 -11.39 -5.97 -6.47
CA CYS A 79 -12.22 -5.27 -7.46
C CYS A 79 -11.47 -4.99 -8.78
N GLN A 80 -10.16 -5.31 -8.84
CA GLN A 80 -9.41 -5.25 -10.08
C GLN A 80 -9.76 -6.47 -10.93
N LYS A 81 -10.53 -6.24 -11.99
CA LYS A 81 -10.72 -7.19 -13.08
C LYS A 81 -9.37 -7.36 -13.79
N SER A 82 -8.58 -8.28 -13.27
CA SER A 82 -7.15 -8.43 -13.55
C SER A 82 -6.90 -8.68 -15.05
N PRO A 83 -6.20 -7.79 -15.77
CA PRO A 83 -5.46 -8.20 -16.94
C PRO A 83 -4.08 -8.60 -16.40
N HIS A 84 -3.80 -9.91 -16.34
CA HIS A 84 -2.55 -10.49 -15.83
C HIS A 84 -1.36 -9.56 -16.16
N PRO A 85 -0.77 -8.86 -15.18
CA PRO A 85 0.51 -8.21 -15.41
C PRO A 85 1.48 -9.31 -15.86
N SER A 86 2.44 -9.01 -16.74
CA SER A 86 3.50 -10.00 -17.01
C SER A 86 4.07 -10.51 -15.69
N ASP A 87 4.31 -11.82 -15.58
CA ASP A 87 4.63 -12.50 -14.30
C ASP A 87 5.72 -11.76 -13.49
N SER A 88 6.67 -11.13 -14.18
CA SER A 88 7.74 -10.33 -13.58
C SER A 88 7.25 -9.05 -12.89
N ASN A 89 6.41 -8.24 -13.54
CA ASN A 89 5.94 -6.96 -12.99
C ASN A 89 5.00 -7.16 -11.80
N TRP A 90 4.16 -8.21 -11.84
CA TRP A 90 3.32 -8.61 -10.72
C TRP A 90 4.16 -9.00 -9.48
N ARG A 91 5.21 -9.82 -9.68
CA ARG A 91 6.11 -10.22 -8.59
C ARG A 91 6.82 -9.03 -7.98
N VAL A 92 7.32 -8.10 -8.78
CA VAL A 92 7.95 -6.85 -8.30
C VAL A 92 6.96 -6.03 -7.47
N ALA A 93 5.74 -5.81 -7.98
CA ALA A 93 4.71 -5.06 -7.28
C ALA A 93 4.37 -5.70 -5.91
N LEU A 94 4.18 -7.02 -5.87
CA LEU A 94 3.90 -7.77 -4.64
C LEU A 94 5.03 -7.63 -3.62
N VAL A 95 6.28 -7.81 -4.05
CA VAL A 95 7.46 -7.69 -3.20
C VAL A 95 7.58 -6.28 -2.64
N CYS A 96 7.47 -5.25 -3.49
CA CYS A 96 7.49 -3.85 -3.06
C CYS A 96 6.36 -3.55 -2.06
N PHE A 97 5.14 -4.05 -2.30
CA PHE A 97 4.02 -3.88 -1.38
C PHE A 97 4.32 -4.48 0.01
N VAL A 98 4.75 -5.74 0.05
CA VAL A 98 5.04 -6.44 1.32
C VAL A 98 6.13 -5.73 2.11
N PHE A 99 7.27 -5.41 1.48
CA PHE A 99 8.36 -4.70 2.16
C PHE A 99 7.97 -3.28 2.56
N SER A 100 7.17 -2.57 1.76
CA SER A 100 6.67 -1.24 2.12
C SER A 100 5.82 -1.27 3.38
N TRP A 101 4.98 -2.31 3.54
CA TRP A 101 4.10 -2.50 4.69
C TRP A 101 4.89 -2.83 5.96
N PHE A 102 5.85 -3.75 5.87
CA PHE A 102 6.72 -4.05 7.01
C PHE A 102 7.54 -2.83 7.43
N ALA A 103 8.14 -2.12 6.48
CA ALA A 103 8.87 -0.88 6.77
C ALA A 103 7.96 0.18 7.39
N PHE A 104 6.72 0.33 6.90
CA PHE A 104 5.72 1.23 7.45
C PHE A 104 5.42 0.92 8.92
N VAL A 105 5.05 -0.33 9.24
CA VAL A 105 4.68 -0.73 10.61
C VAL A 105 5.85 -0.50 11.57
N ILE A 106 7.05 -0.91 11.19
CA ILE A 106 8.23 -0.73 12.05
C ILE A 106 8.53 0.77 12.23
N ALA A 107 8.54 1.54 11.14
CA ALA A 107 8.79 2.99 11.21
C ALA A 107 7.75 3.70 12.09
N PHE A 108 6.48 3.40 11.90
CA PHE A 108 5.37 4.00 12.64
C PHE A 108 5.48 3.70 14.15
N LEU A 109 5.76 2.44 14.51
CA LEU A 109 5.95 2.04 15.91
C LEU A 109 7.19 2.72 16.52
N LEU A 110 8.31 2.81 15.80
CA LEU A 110 9.51 3.50 16.28
C LEU A 110 9.25 4.99 16.52
N LEU A 111 8.58 5.67 15.58
CA LEU A 111 8.24 7.09 15.70
C LEU A 111 7.26 7.36 16.85
N LEU A 112 6.20 6.54 16.99
CA LEU A 112 5.25 6.67 18.09
C LEU A 112 5.88 6.33 19.44
N THR A 113 6.67 5.27 19.52
CA THR A 113 7.35 4.88 20.77
C THR A 113 8.35 5.97 21.17
N GLY A 114 9.15 6.48 20.22
CA GLY A 114 10.04 7.61 20.46
C GLY A 114 9.27 8.83 20.95
N ALA A 115 8.14 9.17 20.32
CA ALA A 115 7.33 10.32 20.72
C ALA A 115 6.67 10.13 22.10
N ALA A 116 6.14 8.94 22.39
CA ALA A 116 5.49 8.60 23.65
C ALA A 116 6.48 8.64 24.83
N LEU A 117 7.68 8.10 24.63
CA LEU A 117 8.78 8.16 25.60
C LEU A 117 9.32 9.58 25.81
N ASN A 118 9.06 10.49 24.87
CA ASN A 118 9.43 11.91 24.97
C ASN A 118 8.26 12.81 25.41
N ASN A 119 7.05 12.26 25.54
CA ASN A 119 5.84 12.96 26.03
C ASN A 119 5.71 12.86 27.56
N ARG A 120 6.26 11.81 28.17
CA ARG A 120 5.93 11.49 29.56
C ARG A 120 7.10 11.69 30.53
N HIS A 121 6.76 12.33 31.65
CA HIS A 121 7.28 12.14 33.01
C HIS A 121 7.07 10.69 33.51
N SER A 122 7.11 9.66 32.65
CA SER A 122 6.74 8.30 33.05
C SER A 122 7.90 7.63 33.75
N GLU A 123 7.86 7.74 35.07
CA GLU A 123 8.31 6.73 36.01
C GLU A 123 7.82 5.35 35.53
N VAL A 124 8.68 4.65 34.78
CA VAL A 124 8.45 3.23 34.48
C VAL A 124 8.99 2.44 35.66
N MET A 125 8.10 2.12 36.60
CA MET A 125 8.31 1.12 37.65
C MET A 125 8.71 -0.21 37.02
N TYR A 126 10.01 -0.52 37.00
CA TYR A 126 10.52 -1.85 36.71
C TYR A 126 11.29 -2.34 37.93
N PHE A 127 10.83 -3.44 38.54
CA PHE A 127 11.55 -4.15 39.61
C PHE A 127 11.90 -3.31 40.85
N GLY A 128 10.97 -2.51 41.36
CA GLY A 128 11.15 -1.81 42.65
C GLY A 128 12.29 -0.80 42.70
N ASN A 129 12.90 -0.50 41.55
CA ASN A 129 13.95 0.50 41.39
C ASN A 129 13.47 1.50 40.35
N TYR A 130 13.43 2.76 40.74
CA TYR A 130 13.06 3.87 39.88
C TYR A 130 14.24 4.17 38.96
N TYR A 131 14.11 3.83 37.68
CA TYR A 131 15.09 4.21 36.66
C TYR A 131 14.47 5.18 35.67
N CYS A 132 15.07 6.36 35.52
CA CYS A 132 14.65 7.32 34.50
C CYS A 132 14.99 6.77 33.11
N TYR A 133 13.97 6.34 32.36
CA TYR A 133 14.17 5.82 31.01
C TYR A 133 14.34 6.97 30.00
N VAL A 134 15.29 6.83 29.09
CA VAL A 134 15.54 7.79 28.00
C VAL A 134 15.62 7.03 26.68
N VAL A 135 15.04 7.60 25.62
CA VAL A 135 15.04 7.04 24.27
C VAL A 135 16.48 6.79 23.82
N LYS A 136 16.76 5.53 23.41
CA LYS A 136 18.07 5.18 22.88
C LYS A 136 18.39 5.99 21.61
N PRO A 137 19.65 6.38 21.41
CA PRO A 137 20.09 6.97 20.15
C PRO A 137 19.70 6.07 18.97
N GLY A 138 19.17 6.67 17.93
CA GLY A 138 18.87 6.00 16.66
C GLY A 138 17.44 5.50 16.51
N VAL A 139 16.58 5.59 17.53
CA VAL A 139 15.17 5.17 17.40
C VAL A 139 14.42 6.03 16.39
N PHE A 140 14.54 7.36 16.49
CA PHE A 140 13.89 8.26 15.52
C PHE A 140 14.62 8.25 14.18
N ALA A 141 15.95 8.16 14.18
CA ALA A 141 16.71 8.04 12.93
C ALA A 141 16.36 6.77 12.13
N GLY A 142 16.25 5.63 12.81
CA GLY A 142 15.83 4.36 12.22
C GLY A 142 14.40 4.42 11.70
N GLY A 143 13.48 4.99 12.49
CA GLY A 143 12.10 5.23 12.05
C GLY A 143 12.04 6.14 10.81
N SER A 144 12.86 7.19 10.76
CA SER A 144 12.94 8.12 9.62
C SER A 144 13.43 7.42 8.36
N LEU A 145 14.49 6.61 8.47
CA LEU A 145 15.04 5.87 7.33
C LEU A 145 14.06 4.82 6.80
N LEU A 146 13.42 4.08 7.70
CA LEU A 146 12.38 3.11 7.34
C LEU A 146 11.13 3.79 6.75
N SER A 147 10.80 5.01 7.18
CA SER A 147 9.71 5.80 6.60
C SER A 147 10.00 6.15 5.13
N LEU A 148 11.24 6.54 4.81
CA LEU A 148 11.66 6.79 3.42
C LEU A 148 11.61 5.50 2.59
N ALA A 149 12.15 4.40 3.13
CA ALA A 149 12.13 3.11 2.45
C ALA A 149 10.70 2.65 2.16
N SER A 150 9.79 2.79 3.14
CA SER A 150 8.38 2.48 2.99
C SER A 150 7.72 3.29 1.87
N VAL A 151 7.91 4.61 1.88
CA VAL A 151 7.32 5.51 0.87
C VAL A 151 7.90 5.23 -0.53
N ILE A 152 9.22 5.04 -0.65
CA ILE A 152 9.86 4.72 -1.93
C ILE A 152 9.33 3.41 -2.50
N LEU A 153 9.28 2.35 -1.69
CA LEU A 153 8.73 1.05 -2.11
C LEU A 153 7.24 1.14 -2.45
N GLY A 154 6.46 1.92 -1.70
CA GLY A 154 5.06 2.19 -1.98
C GLY A 154 4.82 2.93 -3.30
N ILE A 155 5.68 3.90 -3.63
CA ILE A 155 5.66 4.59 -4.93
C ILE A 155 6.00 3.62 -6.06
N ILE A 156 7.03 2.78 -5.91
CA ILE A 156 7.39 1.76 -6.92
C ILE A 156 6.22 0.78 -7.12
N TYR A 157 5.58 0.34 -6.04
CA TYR A 157 4.38 -0.49 -6.10
C TYR A 157 3.24 0.19 -6.88
N TYR A 158 2.94 1.45 -6.60
CA TYR A 158 1.92 2.21 -7.32
C TYR A 158 2.26 2.38 -8.82
N LEU A 159 3.50 2.72 -9.15
CA LEU A 159 3.95 2.91 -10.53
C LEU A 159 3.92 1.61 -11.34
N THR A 160 4.35 0.50 -10.75
CA THR A 160 4.33 -0.82 -11.42
C THR A 160 2.91 -1.27 -11.73
N LEU A 161 1.97 -1.08 -10.79
CA LEU A 161 0.55 -1.34 -11.03
C LEU A 161 -0.06 -0.40 -12.09
N THR A 162 0.25 0.89 -12.01
CA THR A 162 -0.27 1.87 -12.98
C THR A 162 0.27 1.61 -14.38
N SER A 163 1.54 1.20 -14.50
CA SER A 163 2.16 0.84 -15.78
C SER A 163 1.54 -0.43 -16.38
N ALA A 164 1.26 -1.44 -15.56
CA ALA A 164 0.58 -2.66 -16.01
C ALA A 164 -0.83 -2.35 -16.55
N LYS A 165 -1.55 -1.44 -15.88
CA LYS A 165 -2.85 -0.97 -16.35
C LYS A 165 -2.76 -0.25 -17.69
N ASN A 166 -1.75 0.61 -17.91
CA ASN A 166 -1.63 1.35 -19.16
C ASN A 166 -1.10 0.49 -20.32
N GLY A 167 -0.25 -0.49 -20.06
CA GLY A 167 0.28 -1.41 -21.10
C GLY A 167 -0.76 -2.37 -21.67
N ASN A 168 -1.79 -2.70 -20.89
CA ASN A 168 -2.90 -3.57 -21.31
C ASN A 168 -4.04 -2.82 -22.02
N ASN A 169 -3.85 -1.52 -22.34
CA ASN A 169 -4.82 -0.69 -23.06
C ASN A 169 -4.33 -0.46 -24.51
N PRO A 170 -4.44 -1.42 -25.45
CA PRO A 170 -4.04 -1.19 -26.84
C PRO A 170 -4.94 -0.22 -27.60
N TRP A 171 -6.06 0.24 -27.02
CA TRP A 171 -6.88 1.31 -27.58
C TRP A 171 -7.02 2.47 -26.60
N GLY A 172 -6.53 3.65 -27.01
CA GLY A 172 -6.55 4.87 -26.23
C GLY A 172 -7.97 5.31 -25.82
N ASN A 173 -8.02 6.02 -24.70
CA ASN A 173 -9.10 6.88 -24.23
C ASN A 173 -10.53 6.49 -24.66
N SER A 174 -11.23 5.78 -23.80
CA SER A 174 -12.66 5.98 -23.66
C SER A 174 -12.99 6.18 -22.19
N SER A 175 -13.37 7.41 -21.86
CA SER A 175 -14.25 7.69 -20.73
C SER A 175 -15.50 6.82 -20.92
N VAL A 176 -15.61 5.72 -20.18
CA VAL A 176 -16.86 4.96 -20.12
C VAL A 176 -17.73 5.59 -19.04
N PRO A 177 -18.88 6.20 -19.38
CA PRO A 177 -19.91 6.43 -18.38
C PRO A 177 -20.57 5.09 -18.05
N ASN A 178 -20.88 4.95 -16.77
CA ASN A 178 -21.67 3.89 -16.16
C ASN A 178 -22.89 3.49 -17.03
N GLN A 179 -23.02 2.21 -17.43
CA GLN A 179 -24.29 1.46 -17.36
C GLN A 179 -24.22 0.01 -17.88
N GLY A 180 -24.57 -0.93 -16.99
CA GLY A 180 -25.37 -2.14 -17.24
C GLY A 180 -25.14 -2.97 -18.50
N GLY A 181 -24.15 -3.86 -18.49
CA GLY A 181 -24.09 -4.98 -19.43
C GLY A 181 -24.88 -6.18 -18.90
N ILE A 182 -26.08 -6.40 -19.43
CA ILE A 182 -26.89 -7.59 -19.18
C ILE A 182 -26.13 -8.81 -19.76
N ALA A 183 -25.94 -9.85 -18.95
CA ALA A 183 -25.31 -11.10 -19.41
C ALA A 183 -26.26 -11.84 -20.36
N MET A 184 -26.03 -11.72 -21.67
CA MET A 184 -26.69 -12.57 -22.65
C MET A 184 -25.99 -13.93 -22.63
N GLY A 185 -26.64 -14.93 -22.02
CA GLY A 185 -26.20 -16.31 -22.09
C GLY A 185 -26.31 -16.79 -23.54
N GLN A 186 -25.18 -17.10 -24.17
CA GLN A 186 -25.15 -17.63 -25.53
C GLN A 186 -25.45 -19.14 -25.48
N PRO A 187 -26.52 -19.65 -26.12
CA PRO A 187 -26.77 -21.09 -26.18
C PRO A 187 -25.73 -21.73 -27.11
N GLN A 188 -24.98 -22.72 -26.62
CA GLN A 188 -24.17 -23.56 -27.48
C GLN A 188 -25.07 -24.59 -28.17
N PHE A 189 -25.22 -24.49 -29.49
CA PHE A 189 -25.70 -25.59 -30.32
C PHE A 189 -24.52 -26.47 -30.74
N PRO A 190 -24.65 -27.82 -30.72
CA PRO A 190 -23.60 -28.70 -31.21
C PRO A 190 -23.40 -28.54 -32.73
N PRO A 191 -22.19 -28.79 -33.25
CA PRO A 191 -21.87 -28.58 -34.66
C PRO A 191 -22.69 -29.52 -35.56
N GLN A 192 -23.44 -28.93 -36.49
CA GLN A 192 -24.08 -29.62 -37.60
C GLN A 192 -22.99 -30.16 -38.53
N SER A 193 -22.90 -31.49 -38.64
CA SER A 193 -22.15 -32.15 -39.70
C SER A 193 -22.81 -31.80 -41.04
N THR A 194 -22.08 -31.12 -41.92
CA THR A 194 -22.48 -30.85 -43.31
C THR A 194 -22.37 -32.14 -44.11
N GLN A 195 -23.32 -33.06 -43.91
CA GLN A 195 -23.66 -34.09 -44.86
C GLN A 195 -24.99 -33.62 -45.46
N GLU A 196 -25.00 -33.35 -46.76
CA GLU A 196 -26.21 -32.95 -47.50
C GLU A 196 -27.39 -33.87 -47.11
N PRO A 197 -28.57 -33.31 -46.79
CA PRO A 197 -29.75 -34.13 -46.65
C PRO A 197 -30.08 -34.70 -48.03
N VAL A 198 -29.83 -35.99 -48.22
CA VAL A 198 -30.35 -36.74 -49.37
C VAL A 198 -31.87 -36.72 -49.26
N PHE A 199 -32.51 -35.84 -50.04
CA PHE A 199 -33.95 -35.85 -50.22
C PHE A 199 -34.33 -37.11 -51.00
N VAL A 200 -34.75 -38.14 -50.28
CA VAL A 200 -35.40 -39.30 -50.90
C VAL A 200 -36.83 -38.89 -51.25
N HIS A 201 -37.17 -38.98 -52.54
CA HIS A 201 -38.53 -38.73 -53.00
C HIS A 201 -39.46 -39.85 -52.49
N GLU A 202 -40.61 -39.46 -51.93
CA GLU A 202 -41.62 -40.33 -51.30
C GLU A 202 -42.09 -41.48 -52.23
N ASP A 203 -41.95 -41.32 -53.54
CA ASP A 203 -42.30 -42.33 -54.56
C ASP A 203 -41.47 -43.61 -54.49
N THR A 204 -40.36 -43.61 -53.74
CA THR A 204 -39.48 -44.78 -53.63
C THR A 204 -40.01 -45.81 -52.62
N TYR A 205 -40.86 -45.41 -51.66
CA TYR A 205 -41.34 -46.31 -50.61
C TYR A 205 -42.52 -47.20 -51.04
N ILE A 206 -43.39 -46.71 -51.94
CA ILE A 206 -44.61 -47.43 -52.35
C ILE A 206 -44.33 -48.57 -53.35
N ARG A 207 -43.19 -48.56 -54.05
CA ARG A 207 -42.88 -49.62 -55.03
C ARG A 207 -42.37 -50.94 -54.43
N ARG A 208 -42.23 -51.05 -53.10
CA ARG A 208 -41.77 -52.29 -52.42
C ARG A 208 -42.86 -53.06 -51.68
N GLN A 209 -44.12 -52.60 -51.69
CA GLN A 209 -45.23 -53.28 -51.00
C GLN A 209 -46.14 -54.13 -51.91
N PHE A 210 -45.90 -54.16 -53.22
CA PHE A 210 -46.70 -54.95 -54.18
C PHE A 210 -45.84 -55.81 -55.11
N THR A 211 -45.21 -56.83 -54.54
CA THR A 211 -44.80 -58.11 -55.15
C THR A 211 -44.51 -59.08 -54.02
#